data_AF-A0A2N5S054-F1
#
_entry.id   AF-A0A2N5S054-F1
#
_cell.length_a   1.000
_cell.length_b   1.000
_cell.length_c   1.000
_cell.angle_alpha   90.00
_cell.angle_beta   90.00
_cell.angle_gamma   90.00
#
_symmetry.space_group_name_H-M   'P 1'
#
loop_
_entity.id
_entity.type
_entity.pdbx_description
1 polymer ?
#
loop_
_entity_poly.entity_id
_entity_poly.type
_entity_poly.pdbx_seq_one_letter_code
_entity_poly.pdbx_strand_id
1 'polypeptide(L)'
;MDSKPNSDNPKPEQNQKKPESNDPPKKRGRSKQWQNLTSSYLSLDPLYGVDQTKQDKVWDYSEGNLGKGLLYPDTFASSRLLLMPSASCALLVLFCRNHNRVAERVLQLNEQKRWNTNPSELSSQEQRRKQDDEVFGAARLVNCNYFVQMILHDYLQSILGSVQADSDWSLDPRMQVKTLLGTTPKAVGNSVSIEFNILYRWHSCLSMLQTQWLEEQMSKGLPSRMKQGTYERDPNTGRFRDEDIARILRDSTNDVAGAFGAHHTPAVMRWIDCQGMRTARCEKEMAQIKQ
;
A
#
# COMPACT_ATOMS: atom_id res chain seq x y z
N MET A 1 23.62 45.44 -40.41
CA MET A 1 24.88 46.13 -40.13
C MET A 1 24.64 47.06 -38.96
N ASP A 2 25.22 46.64 -37.82
CA ASP A 2 25.83 47.44 -36.76
C ASP A 2 25.07 48.62 -36.15
N SER A 3 24.80 48.54 -34.84
CA SER A 3 25.76 48.99 -33.81
C SER A 3 25.04 49.31 -32.48
N LYS A 4 25.45 48.63 -31.40
CA LYS A 4 25.52 49.23 -30.05
C LYS A 4 26.81 50.09 -30.02
N PRO A 5 27.01 51.15 -29.18
CA PRO A 5 27.19 50.96 -27.72
C PRO A 5 27.00 52.20 -26.80
N ASN A 6 27.40 52.00 -25.53
CA ASN A 6 27.77 52.95 -24.45
C ASN A 6 26.66 53.49 -23.51
N SER A 7 26.86 53.63 -22.20
CA SER A 7 27.93 53.24 -21.24
C SER A 7 27.54 53.76 -19.84
N ASP A 8 27.92 53.01 -18.79
CA ASP A 8 28.48 53.41 -17.46
C ASP A 8 27.91 54.66 -16.73
N ASN A 9 27.56 54.69 -15.43
CA ASN A 9 28.21 54.21 -14.19
C ASN A 9 27.33 54.68 -12.96
N PRO A 10 27.69 54.52 -11.67
CA PRO A 10 27.70 53.33 -10.80
C PRO A 10 26.80 53.48 -9.54
N LYS A 11 26.50 52.39 -8.79
CA LYS A 11 26.02 52.46 -7.39
C LYS A 11 26.70 51.38 -6.52
N PRO A 12 26.92 51.65 -5.21
CA PRO A 12 28.11 51.20 -4.48
C PRO A 12 28.02 49.77 -3.95
N GLU A 13 29.16 49.08 -3.94
CA GLU A 13 29.37 47.81 -3.25
C GLU A 13 29.21 47.96 -1.73
N GLN A 14 28.12 47.42 -1.18
CA GLN A 14 28.06 47.11 0.25
C GLN A 14 28.59 45.69 0.46
N ASN A 15 29.86 45.64 0.87
CA ASN A 15 30.55 44.43 1.26
C ASN A 15 30.05 43.95 2.63
N GLN A 16 28.91 43.26 2.68
CA GLN A 16 28.49 42.50 3.87
C GLN A 16 28.92 41.04 3.69
N LYS A 17 30.08 40.70 4.27
CA LYS A 17 30.52 39.31 4.45
C LYS A 17 29.47 38.56 5.28
N LYS A 18 28.77 37.62 4.64
CA LYS A 18 27.98 36.59 5.33
C LYS A 18 28.93 35.78 6.24
N PRO A 19 28.59 35.54 7.51
CA PRO A 19 29.43 34.71 8.36
C PRO A 19 29.53 33.30 7.78
N GLU A 20 30.75 32.81 7.60
CA GLU A 20 31.05 31.45 7.16
C GLU A 20 30.49 30.48 8.21
N SER A 21 29.45 29.73 7.83
CA SER A 21 28.92 28.64 8.65
C SER A 21 29.96 27.52 8.66
N ASN A 22 30.54 27.23 9.83
CA ASN A 22 31.43 26.09 10.08
C ASN A 22 30.70 24.73 10.06
N ASP A 23 29.51 24.64 9.47
CA ASP A 23 28.83 23.38 9.29
C ASP A 23 29.55 22.58 8.19
N PRO A 24 29.95 21.33 8.45
CA PRO A 24 30.52 20.49 7.41
C PRO A 24 29.54 20.42 6.23
N PRO A 25 30.03 20.39 4.98
CA PRO A 25 29.15 20.34 3.81
C PRO A 25 28.19 19.17 4.00
N LYS A 26 26.88 19.47 4.04
CA LYS A 26 25.84 18.44 4.11
C LYS A 26 26.16 17.44 3.02
N LYS A 27 26.65 16.24 3.40
CA LYS A 27 26.87 15.15 2.46
C LYS A 27 25.55 15.04 1.69
N ARG A 28 25.57 15.31 0.38
CA ARG A 28 24.43 15.03 -0.51
C ARG A 28 24.09 13.57 -0.26
N GLY A 29 23.07 13.33 0.55
CA GLY A 29 22.67 11.98 0.91
C GLY A 29 22.45 11.24 -0.40
N ARG A 30 22.99 10.02 -0.52
CA ARG A 30 22.63 9.15 -1.65
C ARG A 30 21.11 9.15 -1.74
N SER A 31 20.59 9.60 -2.88
CA SER A 31 19.16 9.64 -3.15
C SER A 31 18.56 8.26 -2.85
N LYS A 32 17.60 8.18 -1.92
CA LYS A 32 16.84 6.94 -1.63
C LYS A 32 15.83 6.59 -2.73
N GLN A 33 15.86 7.30 -3.86
CA GLN A 33 14.90 7.20 -4.96
C GLN A 33 14.73 5.78 -5.51
N TRP A 34 15.78 4.96 -5.44
CA TRP A 34 15.81 3.60 -5.99
C TRP A 34 15.60 2.50 -4.94
N GLN A 35 15.17 2.86 -3.72
CA GLN A 35 14.95 1.90 -2.65
C GLN A 35 13.45 1.63 -2.49
N ASN A 36 13.08 0.35 -2.46
CA ASN A 36 11.74 -0.05 -2.04
C ASN A 36 11.55 0.29 -0.56
N LEU A 37 10.59 1.17 -0.25
CA LEU A 37 10.25 1.59 1.11
C LEU A 37 9.09 0.77 1.70
N THR A 38 8.73 -0.34 1.05
CA THR A 38 7.67 -1.27 1.46
C THR A 38 8.21 -2.69 1.55
N SER A 39 7.51 -3.56 2.27
CA SER A 39 7.87 -4.97 2.32
C SER A 39 7.79 -5.59 0.93
N SER A 40 8.74 -6.47 0.61
CA SER A 40 8.65 -7.36 -0.55
C SER A 40 7.72 -8.55 -0.30
N TYR A 41 7.13 -8.67 0.88
CA TYR A 41 6.25 -9.79 1.24
C TYR A 41 4.77 -9.39 1.16
N LEU A 42 3.90 -10.40 1.12
CA LEU A 42 2.45 -10.24 1.19
C LEU A 42 1.99 -9.99 2.64
N SER A 43 2.47 -8.89 3.24
CA SER A 43 2.32 -8.56 4.66
C SER A 43 1.18 -7.58 4.98
N LEU A 44 0.30 -7.31 4.01
CA LEU A 44 -0.82 -6.36 4.11
C LEU A 44 -0.39 -4.97 4.65
N ASP A 45 0.81 -4.51 4.28
CA ASP A 45 1.34 -3.20 4.70
C ASP A 45 0.40 -2.01 4.45
N PRO A 46 -0.46 -1.98 3.40
CA PRO A 46 -1.42 -0.90 3.26
C PRO A 46 -2.39 -0.77 4.43
N LEU A 47 -2.73 -1.89 5.09
CA LEU A 47 -3.53 -1.92 6.31
C LEU A 47 -2.66 -1.62 7.53
N TYR A 48 -1.60 -2.41 7.73
CA TYR A 48 -0.84 -2.45 8.99
C TYR A 48 0.33 -1.46 9.10
N GLY A 49 0.76 -0.85 8.00
CA GLY A 49 1.98 -0.05 7.97
C GLY A 49 3.25 -0.88 7.69
N VAL A 50 4.30 -0.19 7.28
CA VAL A 50 5.62 -0.77 6.92
C VAL A 50 6.62 -0.73 8.08
N ASP A 51 6.33 0.05 9.12
CA ASP A 51 7.17 0.28 10.29
C ASP A 51 6.28 0.43 11.54
N GLN A 52 6.87 0.30 12.72
CA GLN A 52 6.14 0.37 13.99
C GLN A 52 5.39 1.69 14.13
N THR A 53 6.02 2.80 13.78
CA THR A 53 5.41 4.14 13.89
C THR A 53 4.13 4.29 13.05
N LYS A 54 4.02 3.61 11.91
CA LYS A 54 2.79 3.58 11.12
C LYS A 54 1.79 2.56 11.64
N GLN A 55 2.26 1.44 12.17
CA GLN A 55 1.43 0.41 12.77
C GLN A 55 0.71 0.93 14.02
N ASP A 56 1.40 1.68 14.87
CA ASP A 56 0.85 2.30 16.08
C ASP A 56 -0.29 3.28 15.79
N LYS A 57 -0.38 3.80 14.55
CA LYS A 57 -1.46 4.73 14.14
C LYS A 57 -2.78 4.03 13.85
N VAL A 58 -2.74 2.73 13.57
CA VAL A 58 -3.93 1.94 13.24
C VAL A 58 -4.31 0.98 14.36
N TRP A 59 -3.40 0.72 15.28
CA TRP A 59 -3.58 -0.16 16.43
C TRP A 59 -4.35 0.55 17.56
N ASP A 60 -5.41 -0.09 18.06
CA ASP A 60 -6.23 0.42 19.16
C ASP A 60 -5.64 0.05 20.53
N TYR A 61 -4.91 1.01 21.12
CA TYR A 61 -4.37 0.92 22.48
C TYR A 61 -5.29 1.57 23.55
N SER A 62 -6.57 1.82 23.25
CA SER A 62 -7.50 2.38 24.24
C SER A 62 -7.64 1.44 25.44
N GLU A 63 -7.78 1.99 26.65
CA GLU A 63 -7.81 1.18 27.88
C GLU A 63 -8.91 0.10 27.90
N GLY A 64 -10.03 0.33 27.21
CA GLY A 64 -11.11 -0.65 27.08
C GLY A 64 -10.83 -1.80 26.11
N ASN A 65 -9.85 -1.63 25.22
CA ASN A 65 -9.48 -2.62 24.20
C ASN A 65 -8.07 -3.18 24.36
N LEU A 66 -7.25 -2.61 25.25
CA LEU A 66 -5.92 -3.09 25.53
C LEU A 66 -5.91 -4.56 25.99
N GLY A 67 -5.12 -5.38 25.32
CA GLY A 67 -5.01 -6.82 25.50
C GLY A 67 -5.91 -7.63 24.56
N LYS A 68 -6.65 -6.97 23.66
CA LYS A 68 -7.48 -7.61 22.63
C LYS A 68 -6.82 -7.66 21.26
N GLY A 69 -5.74 -6.92 21.02
CA GLY A 69 -5.00 -6.88 19.77
C GLY A 69 -5.83 -6.35 18.59
N LEU A 70 -6.60 -5.28 18.81
CA LEU A 70 -7.53 -4.73 17.83
C LEU A 70 -6.93 -3.57 17.02
N LEU A 71 -7.46 -3.36 15.82
CA LEU A 71 -7.30 -2.12 15.05
C LEU A 71 -8.43 -1.15 15.36
N TYR A 72 -8.16 0.15 15.23
CA TYR A 72 -9.20 1.17 15.23
C TYR A 72 -10.22 0.89 14.11
N PRO A 73 -11.53 1.06 14.38
CA PRO A 73 -12.57 0.76 13.42
C PRO A 73 -12.33 1.39 12.04
N ASP A 74 -12.41 0.57 11.00
CA ASP A 74 -12.35 0.95 9.59
C ASP A 74 -11.13 1.83 9.23
N THR A 75 -9.98 1.61 9.87
CA THR A 75 -8.76 2.43 9.70
C THR A 75 -7.65 1.64 9.01
N PHE A 76 -6.81 2.31 8.22
CA PHE A 76 -5.66 1.71 7.53
C PHE A 76 -4.49 2.69 7.39
N ALA A 77 -3.26 2.17 7.30
CA ALA A 77 -2.05 2.97 7.41
C ALA A 77 -1.68 3.75 6.12
N SER A 78 -2.00 3.22 4.95
CA SER A 78 -1.54 3.79 3.67
C SER A 78 -2.48 4.88 3.15
N SER A 79 -2.07 6.15 3.30
CA SER A 79 -2.76 7.30 2.72
C SER A 79 -2.73 7.34 1.18
N ARG A 80 -1.83 6.58 0.53
CA ARG A 80 -1.71 6.54 -0.95
C ARG A 80 -2.98 6.02 -1.62
N LEU A 81 -3.73 5.15 -0.93
CA LEU A 81 -4.94 4.55 -1.47
C LEU A 81 -6.12 5.52 -1.49
N LEU A 82 -6.02 6.66 -0.80
CA LEU A 82 -7.00 7.74 -0.88
C LEU A 82 -7.00 8.45 -2.25
N LEU A 83 -5.98 8.21 -3.07
CA LEU A 83 -5.90 8.68 -4.47
C LEU A 83 -6.35 7.59 -5.46
N MET A 84 -6.85 6.46 -4.98
CA MET A 84 -7.37 5.36 -5.79
C MET A 84 -8.90 5.29 -5.70
N PRO A 85 -9.57 4.54 -6.59
CA PRO A 85 -11.01 4.32 -6.51
C PRO A 85 -11.44 3.80 -5.13
N SER A 86 -12.64 4.20 -4.70
CA SER A 86 -13.18 3.89 -3.36
C SER A 86 -13.19 2.40 -3.03
N ALA A 87 -13.27 1.51 -4.04
CA ALA A 87 -13.17 0.07 -3.91
C ALA A 87 -11.89 -0.40 -3.19
N SER A 88 -10.74 0.22 -3.48
CA SER A 88 -9.48 -0.12 -2.84
C SER A 88 -9.52 0.17 -1.33
N CYS A 89 -10.16 1.27 -0.94
CA CYS A 89 -10.36 1.63 0.46
C CYS A 89 -11.40 0.71 1.13
N ALA A 90 -12.49 0.38 0.44
CA ALA A 90 -13.52 -0.53 0.94
C ALA A 90 -12.96 -1.93 1.25
N LEU A 91 -12.08 -2.47 0.38
CA LEU A 91 -11.38 -3.72 0.65
C LEU A 91 -10.51 -3.66 1.91
N LEU A 92 -9.77 -2.56 2.13
CA LEU A 92 -8.99 -2.41 3.35
C LEU A 92 -9.84 -2.28 4.61
N VAL A 93 -11.00 -1.65 4.51
CA VAL A 93 -11.97 -1.61 5.61
C VAL A 93 -12.44 -3.04 5.94
N LEU A 94 -12.72 -3.88 4.95
CA LEU A 94 -13.06 -5.28 5.19
C LEU A 94 -11.92 -6.06 5.83
N PHE A 95 -10.66 -5.87 5.39
CA PHE A 95 -9.51 -6.51 6.04
C PHE A 95 -9.29 -6.01 7.47
N CYS A 96 -9.54 -4.73 7.75
CA CYS A 96 -9.52 -4.17 9.10
C CYS A 96 -10.55 -4.87 10.01
N ARG A 97 -11.80 -4.96 9.55
CA ARG A 97 -12.88 -5.66 10.26
C ARG A 97 -12.58 -7.14 10.46
N ASN A 98 -12.02 -7.81 9.43
CA ASN A 98 -11.65 -9.21 9.54
C ASN A 98 -10.53 -9.42 10.56
N HIS A 99 -9.54 -8.51 10.64
CA HIS A 99 -8.52 -8.58 11.69
C HIS A 99 -9.15 -8.54 13.08
N ASN A 100 -10.04 -7.58 13.35
CA ASN A 100 -10.70 -7.47 14.67
C ASN A 100 -11.52 -8.71 14.99
N ARG A 101 -12.30 -9.23 14.02
CA ARG A 101 -13.03 -10.49 14.17
C ARG A 101 -12.11 -11.67 14.49
N VAL A 102 -10.96 -11.74 13.83
CA VAL A 102 -9.97 -12.80 14.07
C VAL A 102 -9.34 -12.66 15.45
N ALA A 103 -8.96 -11.46 15.87
CA ALA A 103 -8.37 -11.21 17.18
C ALA A 103 -9.31 -11.64 18.32
N GLU A 104 -10.59 -11.26 18.21
CA GLU A 104 -11.64 -11.72 19.13
C GLU A 104 -11.77 -13.24 19.12
N ARG A 105 -11.79 -13.86 17.93
CA ARG A 105 -11.96 -15.31 17.81
C ARG A 105 -10.78 -16.09 18.38
N VAL A 106 -9.57 -15.58 18.20
CA VAL A 106 -8.32 -16.16 18.71
C VAL A 106 -8.34 -16.16 20.25
N LEU A 107 -8.81 -15.09 20.89
CA LEU A 107 -8.99 -15.00 22.34
C LEU A 107 -10.11 -15.89 22.88
N GLN A 108 -11.21 -16.01 22.14
CA GLN A 108 -12.34 -16.88 22.52
C GLN A 108 -11.98 -18.37 22.44
N LEU A 109 -11.27 -18.78 21.38
CA LEU A 109 -10.89 -20.17 21.17
C LEU A 109 -9.78 -20.59 22.14
N ASN A 110 -8.67 -19.84 22.14
CA ASN A 110 -7.55 -19.93 23.08
C ASN A 110 -7.27 -21.35 23.61
N GLU A 111 -7.19 -22.34 22.71
CA GLU A 111 -7.16 -23.78 23.04
C GLU A 111 -5.99 -24.15 23.96
N GLN A 112 -4.86 -23.47 23.78
CA GLN A 112 -3.64 -23.64 24.57
C GLN A 112 -3.64 -22.85 25.88
N LYS A 113 -4.72 -22.11 26.17
CA LYS A 113 -4.85 -21.22 27.33
C LYS A 113 -3.66 -20.26 27.48
N ARG A 114 -3.13 -19.76 26.36
CA ARG A 114 -1.98 -18.84 26.34
C ARG A 114 -2.35 -17.42 26.75
N TRP A 115 -3.60 -17.03 26.50
CA TRP A 115 -4.08 -15.68 26.77
C TRP A 115 -5.18 -15.67 27.84
N ASN A 116 -5.43 -14.51 28.43
CA ASN A 116 -6.64 -14.27 29.20
C ASN A 116 -7.75 -13.79 28.24
N THR A 117 -8.86 -14.54 28.17
CA THR A 117 -10.03 -14.22 27.34
C THR A 117 -10.71 -12.91 27.77
N ASN A 118 -10.54 -12.49 29.02
CA ASN A 118 -10.98 -11.22 29.56
C ASN A 118 -9.75 -10.37 29.95
N PRO A 119 -9.16 -9.60 29.02
CA PRO A 119 -7.93 -8.86 29.28
C PRO A 119 -8.05 -7.84 30.44
N SER A 120 -9.26 -7.39 30.75
CA SER A 120 -9.56 -6.50 31.89
C SER A 120 -9.28 -7.14 33.26
N GLU A 121 -9.21 -8.47 33.35
CA GLU A 121 -8.85 -9.18 34.58
C GLU A 121 -7.34 -9.18 34.85
N LEU A 122 -6.52 -8.81 33.85
CA LEU A 122 -5.07 -8.73 34.01
C LEU A 122 -4.71 -7.49 34.85
N SER A 123 -4.04 -7.74 35.98
CA SER A 123 -3.73 -6.70 36.98
C SER A 123 -2.74 -5.65 36.49
N SER A 124 -1.83 -5.99 35.57
CA SER A 124 -0.81 -5.04 35.11
C SER A 124 -1.05 -4.59 33.66
N GLN A 125 -0.84 -3.30 33.41
CA GLN A 125 -0.90 -2.74 32.05
C GLN A 125 0.17 -3.35 31.15
N GLU A 126 1.33 -3.74 31.70
CA GLU A 126 2.40 -4.42 30.97
C GLU A 126 1.97 -5.82 30.49
N GLN A 127 1.28 -6.59 31.34
CA GLN A 127 0.70 -7.88 30.94
C GLN A 127 -0.34 -7.71 29.84
N ARG A 128 -1.21 -6.69 29.97
CA ARG A 128 -2.19 -6.37 28.92
C ARG A 128 -1.50 -6.01 27.61
N ARG A 129 -0.46 -5.17 27.62
CA ARG A 129 0.34 -4.82 26.42
C ARG A 129 1.02 -6.03 25.78
N LYS A 130 1.68 -6.88 26.58
CA LYS A 130 2.32 -8.08 26.05
C LYS A 130 1.32 -9.01 25.38
N GLN A 131 0.17 -9.24 26.02
CA GLN A 131 -0.90 -10.02 25.41
C GLN A 131 -1.44 -9.36 24.14
N ASP A 132 -1.62 -8.04 24.16
CA ASP A 132 -2.09 -7.26 23.01
C ASP A 132 -1.19 -7.48 21.80
N ASP A 133 0.13 -7.37 21.99
CA ASP A 133 1.14 -7.60 20.95
C ASP A 133 1.07 -9.03 20.37
N GLU A 134 0.93 -10.03 21.24
CA GLU A 134 0.83 -11.43 20.82
C GLU A 134 -0.45 -11.72 20.04
N VAL A 135 -1.60 -11.21 20.51
CA VAL A 135 -2.91 -11.40 19.87
C VAL A 135 -2.95 -10.66 18.53
N PHE A 136 -2.49 -9.41 18.50
CA PHE A 136 -2.38 -8.62 17.29
C PHE A 136 -1.49 -9.31 16.25
N GLY A 137 -0.32 -9.81 16.67
CA GLY A 137 0.59 -10.56 15.82
C GLY A 137 -0.06 -11.81 15.23
N ALA A 138 -0.74 -12.60 16.05
CA ALA A 138 -1.48 -13.78 15.60
C ALA A 138 -2.61 -13.42 14.61
N ALA A 139 -3.42 -12.41 14.93
CA ALA A 139 -4.50 -11.96 14.08
C ALA A 139 -3.99 -11.38 12.75
N ARG A 140 -2.89 -10.64 12.77
CA ARG A 140 -2.19 -10.15 11.56
C ARG A 140 -1.73 -11.30 10.68
N LEU A 141 -1.10 -12.33 11.23
CA LEU A 141 -0.63 -13.50 10.45
C LEU A 141 -1.80 -14.22 9.78
N VAL A 142 -2.89 -14.45 10.50
CA VAL A 142 -4.10 -15.07 9.95
C VAL A 142 -4.71 -14.20 8.85
N ASN A 143 -4.82 -12.89 9.06
CA ASN A 143 -5.40 -11.98 8.07
C ASN A 143 -4.53 -11.85 6.80
N CYS A 144 -3.20 -11.80 6.97
CA CYS A 144 -2.26 -11.89 5.84
C CYS A 144 -2.43 -13.21 5.09
N ASN A 145 -2.65 -14.32 5.79
CA ASN A 145 -2.93 -15.59 5.13
C ASN A 145 -4.24 -15.56 4.34
N TYR A 146 -5.33 -14.97 4.87
CA TYR A 146 -6.57 -14.74 4.09
C TYR A 146 -6.29 -13.97 2.80
N PHE A 147 -5.50 -12.89 2.88
CA PHE A 147 -5.11 -12.11 1.71
C PHE A 147 -4.30 -12.93 0.70
N VAL A 148 -3.35 -13.74 1.16
CA VAL A 148 -2.57 -14.63 0.29
C VAL A 148 -3.48 -15.66 -0.39
N GLN A 149 -4.41 -16.29 0.35
CA GLN A 149 -5.34 -17.27 -0.21
C GLN A 149 -6.23 -16.64 -1.28
N MET A 150 -6.79 -15.45 -1.02
CA MET A 150 -7.62 -14.72 -1.98
C MET A 150 -6.82 -14.38 -3.26
N ILE A 151 -5.52 -14.08 -3.15
CA ILE A 151 -4.66 -13.87 -4.32
C ILE A 151 -4.50 -15.18 -5.11
N LEU A 152 -4.10 -16.26 -4.45
CA LEU A 152 -3.73 -17.52 -5.11
C LEU A 152 -4.91 -18.25 -5.74
N HIS A 153 -6.06 -18.20 -5.07
CA HIS A 153 -7.25 -18.97 -5.45
C HIS A 153 -8.23 -18.14 -6.27
N ASP A 154 -8.47 -16.86 -5.97
CA ASP A 154 -9.49 -16.10 -6.69
C ASP A 154 -8.88 -15.17 -7.76
N TYR A 155 -7.92 -14.34 -7.35
CA TYR A 155 -7.35 -13.32 -8.23
C TYR A 155 -6.53 -13.93 -9.38
N LEU A 156 -5.61 -14.85 -9.09
CA LEU A 156 -4.77 -15.46 -10.11
C LEU A 156 -5.59 -16.29 -11.11
N GLN A 157 -6.59 -17.05 -10.64
CA GLN A 157 -7.49 -17.78 -11.52
C GLN A 157 -8.26 -16.83 -12.46
N SER A 158 -8.71 -15.69 -11.94
CA SER A 158 -9.43 -14.69 -12.73
C SER A 158 -8.56 -14.10 -13.84
N ILE A 159 -7.33 -13.66 -13.54
CA ILE A 159 -6.46 -13.02 -14.55
C ILE A 159 -5.87 -14.01 -15.55
N LEU A 160 -5.74 -15.29 -15.18
CA LEU A 160 -5.26 -16.35 -16.08
C LEU A 160 -6.40 -16.94 -16.94
N GLY A 161 -7.64 -16.49 -16.73
CA GLY A 161 -8.81 -17.02 -17.44
C GLY A 161 -9.19 -18.43 -17.04
N SER A 162 -8.59 -18.99 -15.97
CA SER A 162 -8.88 -20.34 -15.49
C SER A 162 -10.33 -20.49 -15.03
N VAL A 163 -10.99 -19.40 -14.60
CA VAL A 163 -12.42 -19.40 -14.26
C VAL A 163 -13.35 -19.74 -15.43
N GLN A 164 -12.87 -19.62 -16.68
CA GLN A 164 -13.61 -20.01 -17.88
C GLN A 164 -13.29 -21.45 -18.31
N ALA A 165 -12.20 -22.01 -17.80
CA ALA A 165 -11.88 -23.41 -17.95
C ALA A 165 -12.58 -24.19 -16.83
N ASP A 166 -13.07 -25.39 -17.12
CA ASP A 166 -13.56 -26.32 -16.10
C ASP A 166 -12.35 -26.91 -15.35
N SER A 167 -11.68 -26.06 -14.55
CA SER A 167 -10.40 -26.37 -13.92
C SER A 167 -10.28 -25.73 -12.54
N ASP A 168 -10.12 -26.59 -11.53
CA ASP A 168 -9.82 -26.18 -10.15
C ASP A 168 -8.33 -25.82 -9.93
N TRP A 169 -7.60 -25.56 -11.02
CA TRP A 169 -6.18 -25.26 -10.92
C TRP A 169 -5.96 -23.98 -10.11
N SER A 170 -5.07 -24.06 -9.12
CA SER A 170 -4.63 -22.90 -8.35
C SER A 170 -3.12 -22.96 -8.16
N LEU A 171 -2.49 -21.79 -8.03
CA LEU A 171 -1.07 -21.71 -7.76
C LEU A 171 -0.81 -22.10 -6.30
N ASP A 172 -0.27 -23.30 -6.08
CA ASP A 172 0.26 -23.67 -4.76
C ASP A 172 1.77 -23.40 -4.69
N PRO A 173 2.20 -22.32 -3.98
CA PRO A 173 3.63 -22.00 -3.84
C PRO A 173 4.41 -23.06 -3.03
N ARG A 174 3.71 -23.98 -2.35
CA ARG A 174 4.31 -25.06 -1.56
C ARG A 174 4.70 -26.26 -2.43
N MET A 175 4.10 -26.45 -3.61
CA MET A 175 4.45 -27.55 -4.53
C MET A 175 5.90 -27.48 -5.01
N GLN A 176 6.66 -28.56 -4.84
CA GLN A 176 8.05 -28.61 -5.30
C GLN A 176 8.12 -28.54 -6.83
N VAL A 177 8.80 -27.51 -7.34
CA VAL A 177 9.12 -27.41 -8.76
C VAL A 177 10.37 -28.24 -9.00
N LYS A 178 10.22 -29.36 -9.71
CA LYS A 178 11.35 -30.18 -10.16
C LYS A 178 11.86 -29.60 -11.47
N THR A 179 13.14 -29.27 -11.54
CA THR A 179 13.79 -28.87 -12.79
C THR A 179 14.76 -29.96 -13.23
N LEU A 180 15.10 -30.00 -14.52
CA LEU A 180 16.12 -30.91 -15.07
C LEU A 180 17.48 -30.78 -14.35
N LEU A 181 17.75 -29.63 -13.73
CA LEU A 181 18.99 -29.30 -13.02
C LEU A 181 18.90 -29.50 -11.50
N GLY A 182 17.81 -30.08 -10.98
CA GLY A 182 17.61 -30.35 -9.56
C GLY A 182 16.41 -29.61 -8.95
N THR A 183 16.45 -29.40 -7.64
CA THR A 183 15.39 -28.72 -6.89
C THR A 183 15.74 -27.25 -6.67
N THR A 184 14.78 -26.36 -6.91
CA THR A 184 14.95 -24.94 -6.62
C THR A 184 14.80 -24.69 -5.11
N PRO A 185 15.75 -23.98 -4.46
CA PRO A 185 15.62 -23.59 -3.06
C PRO A 185 14.33 -22.78 -2.83
N LYS A 186 13.62 -23.08 -1.75
CA LYS A 186 12.39 -22.38 -1.36
C LYS A 186 12.61 -21.55 -0.11
N ALA A 187 11.77 -20.51 0.06
CA ALA A 187 11.77 -19.66 1.24
C ALA A 187 13.13 -19.00 1.55
N VAL A 188 13.94 -18.72 0.52
CA VAL A 188 15.25 -18.03 0.65
C VAL A 188 15.11 -16.50 0.76
N GLY A 189 13.92 -16.01 1.11
CA GLY A 189 13.55 -14.61 1.12
C GLY A 189 12.98 -14.12 -0.21
N ASN A 190 12.44 -12.90 -0.21
CA ASN A 190 11.94 -12.22 -1.41
C ASN A 190 12.46 -10.78 -1.50
N SER A 191 12.78 -10.37 -2.72
CA SER A 191 13.01 -8.97 -3.08
C SER A 191 12.31 -8.70 -4.40
N VAL A 192 11.25 -7.89 -4.38
CA VAL A 192 10.52 -7.55 -5.60
C VAL A 192 11.45 -6.77 -6.53
N SER A 193 11.63 -7.29 -7.74
CA SER A 193 12.54 -6.71 -8.72
C SER A 193 11.95 -5.46 -9.37
N ILE A 194 12.81 -4.67 -10.00
CA ILE A 194 12.35 -3.49 -10.72
C ILE A 194 11.57 -3.85 -11.98
N GLU A 195 11.94 -4.94 -12.65
CA GLU A 195 11.22 -5.50 -13.79
C GLU A 195 9.80 -5.84 -13.41
N PHE A 196 9.61 -6.46 -12.23
CA PHE A 196 8.28 -6.73 -11.70
C PHE A 196 7.48 -5.43 -11.48
N ASN A 197 8.11 -4.39 -10.92
CA ASN A 197 7.46 -3.08 -10.74
C ASN A 197 7.04 -2.45 -12.08
N ILE A 198 7.87 -2.53 -13.11
CA ILE A 198 7.59 -1.99 -14.44
C ILE A 198 6.47 -2.79 -15.10
N LEU A 199 6.51 -4.13 -15.02
CA LEU A 199 5.51 -5.02 -15.61
C LEU A 199 4.13 -4.82 -14.99
N TYR A 200 4.04 -4.53 -13.69
CA TYR A 200 2.77 -4.34 -12.97
C TYR A 200 2.12 -2.95 -13.16
N ARG A 201 2.61 -2.14 -14.11
CA ARG A 201 1.98 -0.86 -14.47
C ARG A 201 0.80 -1.08 -15.41
N TRP A 202 -0.28 -1.61 -14.86
CA TRP A 202 -1.48 -2.01 -15.61
C TRP A 202 -2.53 -0.90 -15.71
N HIS A 203 -2.10 0.33 -16.01
CA HIS A 203 -3.02 1.47 -16.09
C HIS A 203 -4.02 1.38 -17.24
N SER A 204 -3.77 0.54 -18.25
CA SER A 204 -4.73 0.19 -19.31
C SER A 204 -5.95 -0.57 -18.80
N CYS A 205 -5.89 -1.16 -17.60
CA CYS A 205 -7.00 -1.88 -17.00
C CYS A 205 -8.01 -0.98 -16.29
N LEU A 206 -7.74 0.33 -16.20
CA LEU A 206 -8.73 1.26 -15.66
C LEU A 206 -9.99 1.24 -16.50
N SER A 207 -11.14 1.10 -15.85
CA SER A 207 -12.44 1.16 -16.52
C SER A 207 -12.73 2.56 -17.07
N MET A 208 -13.75 2.67 -17.90
CA MET A 208 -14.21 3.96 -18.41
C MET A 208 -14.70 4.88 -17.28
N LEU A 209 -15.47 4.34 -16.33
CA LEU A 209 -16.00 5.12 -15.20
C LEU A 209 -14.88 5.59 -14.27
N GLN A 210 -13.90 4.73 -13.96
CA GLN A 210 -12.74 5.10 -13.15
C GLN A 210 -11.86 6.13 -13.84
N THR A 211 -11.71 6.03 -15.17
CA THR A 211 -10.97 7.01 -15.98
C THR A 211 -11.62 8.39 -15.88
N GLN A 212 -12.93 8.49 -16.09
CA GLN A 212 -13.68 9.74 -15.99
C GLN A 212 -13.58 10.34 -14.57
N TRP A 213 -13.75 9.50 -13.55
CA TRP A 213 -13.60 9.92 -12.16
C TRP A 213 -12.20 10.49 -11.90
N LEU A 214 -11.15 9.81 -12.37
CA LEU A 214 -9.77 10.24 -12.15
C LEU A 214 -9.44 11.55 -12.90
N GLU A 215 -9.90 11.69 -14.14
CA GLU A 215 -9.80 12.93 -14.91
C GLU A 215 -10.48 14.09 -14.18
N GLU A 216 -11.68 13.86 -13.64
CA GLU A 216 -12.40 14.85 -12.85
C GLU A 216 -11.63 15.23 -11.58
N GLN A 217 -11.10 14.26 -10.81
CA GLN A 217 -10.30 14.55 -9.61
C GLN A 217 -9.02 15.34 -9.94
N MET A 218 -8.33 14.98 -11.01
CA MET A 218 -7.11 15.70 -11.43
C MET A 218 -7.43 17.12 -11.90
N SER A 219 -8.57 17.32 -12.60
CA SER A 219 -9.01 18.63 -13.08
C SER A 219 -9.38 19.59 -11.93
N LYS A 220 -9.96 19.07 -10.86
CA LYS A 220 -10.35 19.84 -9.66
C LYS A 220 -9.15 20.16 -8.74
N GLY A 221 -7.95 19.73 -9.14
CA GLY A 221 -6.76 19.72 -8.30
C GLY A 221 -6.77 18.56 -7.32
N LEU A 222 -5.60 17.98 -7.04
CA LEU A 222 -5.46 16.89 -6.07
C LEU A 222 -6.25 17.25 -4.80
N PRO A 223 -7.12 16.34 -4.30
CA PRO A 223 -7.93 16.64 -3.14
C PRO A 223 -7.03 17.14 -2.01
N SER A 224 -7.28 18.38 -1.56
CA SER A 224 -6.63 18.85 -0.34
C SER A 224 -6.95 17.83 0.76
N ARG A 225 -6.02 17.65 1.69
CA ARG A 225 -6.04 16.61 2.75
C ARG A 225 -7.26 16.68 3.70
N MET A 226 -8.27 17.50 3.38
CA MET A 226 -9.30 18.05 4.26
C MET A 226 -10.65 18.29 3.52
N LYS A 227 -10.98 17.57 2.45
CA LYS A 227 -12.39 17.52 2.01
C LYS A 227 -13.07 16.32 2.66
N GLN A 228 -14.20 16.58 3.31
CA GLN A 228 -15.10 15.56 3.86
C GLN A 228 -15.32 14.50 2.78
N GLY A 229 -14.98 13.24 3.08
CA GLY A 229 -15.13 12.15 2.13
C GLY A 229 -16.60 12.00 1.73
N THR A 230 -16.87 11.40 0.57
CA THR A 230 -18.24 11.10 0.11
C THR A 230 -19.02 10.24 1.12
N TYR A 231 -18.32 9.56 2.03
CA TYR A 231 -18.87 8.66 3.03
C TYR A 231 -18.52 9.15 4.42
N GLU A 232 -19.52 9.20 5.28
CA GLU A 232 -19.38 9.59 6.68
C GLU A 232 -19.28 8.35 7.57
N ARG A 233 -18.53 8.49 8.66
CA ARG A 233 -18.46 7.48 9.71
C ARG A 233 -19.52 7.77 10.74
N ASP A 234 -20.07 6.71 11.32
CA ASP A 234 -20.88 6.82 12.52
C ASP A 234 -20.01 7.41 13.66
N PRO A 235 -20.41 8.55 14.27
CA PRO A 235 -19.63 9.20 15.31
C PRO A 235 -19.48 8.36 16.59
N ASN A 236 -20.39 7.41 16.83
CA ASN A 236 -20.36 6.57 18.03
C ASN A 236 -19.46 5.34 17.84
N THR A 237 -19.54 4.68 16.68
CA THR A 237 -18.80 3.44 16.42
C THR A 237 -17.51 3.66 15.64
N GLY A 238 -17.33 4.82 14.99
CA GLY A 238 -16.21 5.11 14.10
C GLY A 238 -16.23 4.32 12.78
N ARG A 239 -17.28 3.53 12.52
CA ARG A 239 -17.41 2.66 11.35
C ARG A 239 -18.13 3.36 10.21
N PHE A 240 -17.81 2.98 8.98
CA PHE A 240 -18.65 3.25 7.82
C PHE A 240 -19.87 2.34 7.83
N ARG A 241 -20.96 2.84 7.24
CA ARG A 241 -22.19 2.05 7.06
C ARG A 241 -21.94 0.86 6.14
N ASP A 242 -22.50 -0.29 6.52
CA ASP A 242 -22.29 -1.54 5.78
C ASP A 242 -22.94 -1.46 4.39
N GLU A 243 -24.05 -0.73 4.25
CA GLU A 243 -24.74 -0.49 3.00
C GLU A 243 -23.89 0.30 2.00
N ASP A 244 -23.05 1.21 2.50
CA ASP A 244 -22.14 1.99 1.66
C ASP A 244 -21.00 1.14 1.14
N ILE A 245 -20.38 0.33 2.00
CA ILE A 245 -19.32 -0.61 1.61
C ILE A 245 -19.85 -1.62 0.59
N ALA A 246 -21.01 -2.21 0.85
CA ALA A 246 -21.64 -3.19 -0.05
C ALA A 246 -21.96 -2.57 -1.41
N ARG A 247 -22.48 -1.33 -1.43
CA ARG A 247 -22.74 -0.60 -2.67
C ARG A 247 -21.45 -0.34 -3.46
N ILE A 248 -20.40 0.16 -2.81
CA ILE A 248 -19.09 0.40 -3.47
C ILE A 248 -18.59 -0.88 -4.14
N LEU A 249 -18.60 -2.00 -3.42
CA LEU A 249 -18.08 -3.27 -3.93
C LEU A 249 -18.93 -3.78 -5.09
N ARG A 250 -20.25 -3.79 -4.94
CA ARG A 250 -21.19 -4.20 -6.01
C ARG A 250 -21.00 -3.36 -7.27
N ASP A 251 -20.99 -2.04 -7.13
CA ASP A 251 -20.89 -1.14 -8.26
C ASP A 251 -19.52 -1.29 -8.95
N SER A 252 -18.45 -1.55 -8.19
CA SER A 252 -17.12 -1.83 -8.74
C SER A 252 -17.01 -3.20 -9.41
N THR A 253 -17.74 -4.20 -8.94
CA THR A 253 -17.82 -5.52 -9.61
C THR A 253 -18.56 -5.44 -10.94
N ASN A 254 -19.55 -4.54 -11.05
CA ASN A 254 -20.29 -4.31 -12.29
C ASN A 254 -19.54 -3.43 -13.30
N ASP A 255 -18.53 -2.69 -12.85
CA ASP A 255 -17.72 -1.82 -13.69
C ASP A 255 -16.61 -2.61 -14.39
N VAL A 256 -16.78 -2.80 -15.71
CA VAL A 256 -15.88 -3.64 -16.51
C VAL A 256 -14.52 -2.97 -16.67
N ALA A 257 -13.46 -3.68 -16.28
CA ALA A 257 -12.08 -3.25 -16.43
C ALA A 257 -11.69 -3.06 -17.91
N GLY A 258 -10.76 -2.15 -18.15
CA GLY A 258 -10.15 -1.97 -19.47
C GLY A 258 -9.35 -3.21 -19.91
N ALA A 259 -9.28 -3.46 -21.21
CA ALA A 259 -8.47 -4.54 -21.75
C ALA A 259 -6.99 -4.14 -21.80
N PHE A 260 -6.09 -5.09 -21.52
CA PHE A 260 -4.67 -4.93 -21.84
C PHE A 260 -4.47 -4.64 -23.33
N GLY A 261 -3.64 -3.66 -23.67
CA GLY A 261 -3.37 -3.35 -25.06
C GLY A 261 -2.58 -2.07 -25.28
N ALA A 262 -1.99 -1.96 -26.47
CA ALA A 262 -1.44 -0.70 -26.94
C ALA A 262 -2.55 0.34 -27.09
N HIS A 263 -2.25 1.61 -26.82
CA HIS A 263 -3.20 2.73 -26.92
C HIS A 263 -4.45 2.65 -26.00
N HIS A 264 -4.45 1.75 -25.00
CA HIS A 264 -5.56 1.63 -24.04
C HIS A 264 -5.32 2.39 -22.73
N THR A 265 -4.10 2.88 -22.46
CA THR A 265 -3.84 3.71 -21.27
C THR A 265 -4.63 5.02 -21.36
N PRO A 266 -5.44 5.36 -20.33
CA PRO A 266 -6.10 6.65 -20.25
C PRO A 266 -5.15 7.85 -20.36
N ALA A 267 -5.60 8.93 -20.99
CA ALA A 267 -4.79 10.13 -21.20
C ALA A 267 -4.25 10.70 -19.88
N VAL A 268 -5.07 10.68 -18.82
CA VAL A 268 -4.70 11.14 -17.46
C VAL A 268 -3.53 10.35 -16.86
N MET A 269 -3.34 9.08 -17.24
CA MET A 269 -2.24 8.23 -16.75
C MET A 269 -1.00 8.29 -17.63
N ARG A 270 -1.09 8.90 -18.82
CA ARG A 270 0.00 8.94 -19.80
C ARG A 270 1.31 9.47 -19.23
N TRP A 271 1.25 10.51 -18.39
CA TRP A 271 2.45 11.08 -17.77
C TRP A 271 3.17 10.03 -16.89
N ILE A 272 2.42 9.26 -16.11
CA ILE A 272 2.95 8.21 -15.21
C ILE A 272 3.63 7.11 -16.03
N ASP A 273 3.00 6.67 -17.12
CA ASP A 273 3.58 5.66 -18.01
C ASP A 273 4.85 6.19 -18.71
N CYS A 274 4.83 7.45 -19.17
CA CYS A 274 6.02 8.09 -19.71
C CYS A 274 7.17 8.19 -18.71
N GLN A 275 6.89 8.49 -17.43
CA GLN A 275 7.92 8.46 -16.39
C GLN A 275 8.42 7.03 -16.16
N GLY A 276 7.53 6.03 -16.12
CA GLY A 276 7.92 4.62 -16.02
C GLY A 276 8.88 4.18 -17.12
N MET A 277 8.59 4.57 -18.37
CA MET A 277 9.49 4.31 -19.51
C MET A 277 10.84 5.01 -19.38
N ARG A 278 10.87 6.25 -18.88
CA ARG A 278 12.12 6.99 -18.65
C ARG A 278 12.97 6.32 -17.57
N THR A 279 12.35 5.95 -16.45
CA THR A 279 13.00 5.20 -15.37
C THR A 279 13.61 3.90 -15.89
N ALA A 280 12.84 3.11 -16.66
CA ALA A 280 13.32 1.85 -17.23
C ALA A 280 14.53 2.03 -18.17
N ARG A 281 14.62 3.15 -18.89
CA ARG A 281 15.77 3.45 -19.77
C ARG A 281 17.01 3.86 -18.98
N CYS A 282 16.87 4.76 -18.02
CA CYS A 282 17.99 5.22 -17.19
C CYS A 282 18.59 4.08 -16.33
N GLU A 283 17.78 3.11 -15.92
CA GLU A 283 18.27 1.96 -15.14
C GLU A 283 19.03 0.95 -15.98
N LYS A 284 18.61 0.70 -17.23
CA LYS A 284 19.38 -0.14 -18.16
C LYS A 284 20.79 0.42 -18.37
N GLU A 285 20.91 1.74 -18.47
CA GLU A 285 22.21 2.42 -18.56
C GLU A 285 23.06 2.24 -17.28
N MET A 286 22.45 2.29 -16.09
CA MET A 286 23.15 2.08 -14.82
C MET A 286 23.57 0.62 -14.56
N ALA A 287 22.77 -0.35 -15.03
CA ALA A 287 23.08 -1.77 -14.89
C ALA A 287 24.21 -2.22 -15.83
N GLN A 288 24.30 -1.63 -17.03
CA GLN A 288 25.37 -1.90 -18.00
C GLN A 288 26.73 -1.31 -17.57
N ILE A 289 26.76 -0.27 -16.74
CA ILE A 289 28.00 0.32 -16.21
C ILE A 289 28.59 -0.51 -15.05
N LYS A 290 27.86 -1.52 -14.55
CA LYS A 290 28.26 -2.37 -13.41
C LYS A 290 28.57 -3.82 -13.77
N GLN A 291 28.65 -4.16 -15.05
CA GLN A 291 29.30 -5.38 -15.53
C GLN A 291 30.70 -5.04 -16.03
#